data_AF-A0A8T0F975-F1
#
_entry.id   AF-A0A8T0F975-F1
#
_cell.length_a   1.000
_cell.length_b   1.000
_cell.length_c   1.000
_cell.angle_alpha   90.00
_cell.angle_beta   90.00
_cell.angle_gamma   90.00
#
_symmetry.space_group_name_H-M   'P 1'
#
loop_
_entity.id
_entity.type
_entity.pdbx_description
1 polymer ?
#
loop_
_entity_poly.entity_id
_entity_poly.type
_entity_poly.pdbx_seq_one_letter_code
_entity_poly.pdbx_strand_id
1 'polypeptide(L)'
;MRLASESIRLGSQNVVVLHGGDAIREALSKPEFMGRPPFGTLQFTNPLTAFFGDNMLLWKEQRRFVMKSLKNLGIRKTKFEEDVMAEINNFLEVLKLYNGQPIDLKTALQASISNNICALVFGKRFECNDPKRLFLDQNLEKAMNSLSMISSYSLFPWIRHIPFFQRFLSIEISRIRYDVLRKHFRKELDEHKKSLDPKHIRDYIDIFLLATESRKGKDLNTNFTDDMLLANILDLFVGGSETLTSSILWFVYSMAAFPDIQKKIVQEIIEIVGPGESPEFHHMKYMPYTYATIMELMRWKTIAALDKRYTVADVSINGYNIPKGTIILANFWNAHNDSRYWFEPEKFKPERFLSKDGKSVVKSKYYMPFSLGKRNCPGESMAYIELFLVKLGSQNIVVLHGTEAIREAFNKTEFLGRPPSNSLERINPYSPFFGRDFHAWKEQRRFVVQSMKDLGLGKTKIEDEVMDEVNHFVKVLKSHSGQPIDVKKPLSPSMSNNISALVFGKRYDYDNPDRQFLDENLEKRTNSSVRLL
;
A
#
# COMPACT_ATOMS: atom_id res chain seq x y z
N MET A 1 -41.90 2.10 -4.51
CA MET A 1 -40.68 2.68 -5.11
C MET A 1 -40.44 4.06 -4.48
N ARG A 2 -39.73 4.14 -3.35
CA ARG A 2 -39.27 5.40 -2.76
C ARG A 2 -37.75 5.37 -2.79
N LEU A 3 -37.15 6.09 -3.74
CA LEU A 3 -35.72 6.43 -3.71
C LEU A 3 -35.67 7.84 -3.14
N ALA A 4 -35.12 7.99 -1.94
CA ALA A 4 -34.94 9.29 -1.31
C ALA A 4 -33.72 9.96 -1.96
N SER A 5 -33.95 10.81 -2.96
CA SER A 5 -33.01 11.89 -3.23
C SER A 5 -33.26 12.95 -2.16
N GLU A 6 -32.43 12.96 -1.13
CA GLU A 6 -32.50 14.00 -0.11
C GLU A 6 -31.69 15.21 -0.61
N SER A 7 -32.37 16.34 -0.76
CA SER A 7 -31.70 17.63 -0.96
C SER A 7 -31.39 18.21 0.41
N ILE A 8 -30.11 18.42 0.69
CA ILE A 8 -29.65 19.06 1.92
C ILE A 8 -28.96 20.35 1.53
N ARG A 9 -29.31 21.44 2.21
CA ARG A 9 -28.55 22.68 2.11
C ARG A 9 -27.43 22.63 3.14
N LEU A 10 -26.20 22.47 2.66
CA LEU A 10 -25.01 22.44 3.52
C LEU A 10 -24.25 23.77 3.35
N GLY A 11 -24.42 24.65 4.34
CA GLY A 11 -23.88 26.01 4.28
C GLY A 11 -24.52 26.83 3.16
N SER A 12 -23.70 27.38 2.26
CA SER A 12 -24.19 28.18 1.12
C SER A 12 -24.48 27.35 -0.13
N GLN A 13 -24.23 26.04 -0.11
CA GLN A 13 -24.31 25.18 -1.29
C GLN A 13 -25.55 24.27 -1.26
N ASN A 14 -26.16 24.10 -2.42
CA ASN A 14 -27.15 23.05 -2.63
C ASN A 14 -26.42 21.72 -2.82
N VAL A 15 -26.79 20.72 -2.04
CA VAL A 15 -26.23 19.37 -2.14
C VAL A 15 -27.37 18.37 -2.35
N VAL A 16 -27.22 17.52 -3.36
CA VAL A 16 -28.13 16.39 -3.59
C VAL A 16 -27.33 15.10 -3.46
N VAL A 17 -27.80 14.20 -2.60
CA VAL A 17 -27.22 12.87 -2.47
C VAL A 17 -28.02 11.90 -3.34
N LEU A 18 -27.33 11.23 -4.26
CA LEU A 18 -27.94 10.20 -5.10
C LEU A 18 -27.75 8.84 -4.43
N HIS A 19 -28.87 8.26 -4.01
CA HIS A 19 -28.97 6.88 -3.55
C HIS A 19 -29.56 6.00 -4.65
N GLY A 20 -29.16 4.73 -4.66
CA GLY A 20 -29.62 3.73 -5.62
C GLY A 20 -28.85 3.74 -6.94
N GLY A 21 -28.53 2.54 -7.43
CA GLY A 21 -27.68 2.37 -8.60
C GLY A 21 -28.28 2.90 -9.91
N ASP A 22 -29.61 2.89 -10.07
CA ASP A 22 -30.25 3.43 -11.28
C ASP A 22 -30.16 4.95 -11.37
N ALA A 23 -30.42 5.67 -10.27
CA ALA A 23 -30.27 7.13 -10.22
C ALA A 23 -28.82 7.55 -10.45
N ILE A 24 -27.86 6.88 -9.81
CA ILE A 24 -26.44 7.18 -9.99
C ILE A 24 -26.03 6.94 -11.46
N ARG A 25 -26.45 5.83 -12.06
CA ARG A 25 -26.11 5.50 -13.45
C ARG A 25 -26.71 6.50 -14.44
N GLU A 26 -27.96 6.90 -14.26
CA GLU A 26 -28.59 7.94 -15.07
C GLU A 26 -27.81 9.26 -14.96
N ALA A 27 -27.52 9.73 -13.73
CA ALA A 27 -26.76 10.96 -13.50
C ALA A 27 -25.39 10.92 -14.19
N LEU A 28 -24.61 9.86 -13.96
CA LEU A 28 -23.24 9.78 -14.48
C LEU A 28 -23.16 9.55 -15.99
N SER A 29 -24.27 9.19 -16.64
CA SER A 29 -24.38 9.12 -18.10
C SER A 29 -24.61 10.48 -18.77
N LYS A 30 -25.12 11.46 -18.01
CA LYS A 30 -25.55 12.77 -18.48
C LYS A 30 -24.39 13.79 -18.44
N PRO A 31 -24.15 14.57 -19.51
CA PRO A 31 -23.06 15.54 -19.55
C PRO A 31 -23.20 16.65 -18.49
N GLU A 32 -24.41 16.95 -18.05
CA GLU A 32 -24.75 17.99 -17.07
C GLU A 32 -24.11 17.70 -15.71
N PHE A 33 -23.82 16.43 -15.38
CA PHE A 33 -23.20 16.00 -14.12
C PHE A 33 -21.67 15.88 -14.21
N MET A 34 -21.02 16.31 -15.30
CA MET A 34 -19.57 16.12 -15.45
C MET A 34 -18.72 17.15 -14.70
N GLY A 35 -19.33 18.22 -14.16
CA GLY A 35 -18.61 19.29 -13.48
C GLY A 35 -17.97 18.85 -12.16
N ARG A 36 -17.03 19.66 -11.68
CA ARG A 36 -16.48 19.59 -10.32
C ARG A 36 -16.72 20.93 -9.62
N PRO A 37 -16.93 20.95 -8.30
CA PRO A 37 -17.11 22.21 -7.59
C PRO A 37 -15.82 23.06 -7.66
N PRO A 38 -15.92 24.37 -7.92
CA PRO A 38 -14.75 25.24 -8.10
C PRO A 38 -13.98 25.55 -6.80
N PHE A 39 -14.49 25.09 -5.65
CA PHE A 39 -14.01 25.44 -4.31
C PHE A 39 -13.62 24.20 -3.47
N GLY A 40 -13.28 23.08 -4.11
CA GLY A 40 -12.84 21.88 -3.39
C GLY A 40 -11.40 21.99 -2.87
N THR A 41 -11.07 21.16 -1.88
CA THR A 41 -9.75 21.13 -1.24
C THR A 41 -8.62 20.84 -2.24
N LEU A 42 -8.86 19.94 -3.21
CA LEU A 42 -7.87 19.61 -4.25
C LEU A 42 -7.60 20.78 -5.20
N GLN A 43 -8.62 21.56 -5.55
CA GLN A 43 -8.44 22.74 -6.41
C GLN A 43 -7.72 23.85 -5.65
N PHE A 44 -7.89 23.91 -4.32
CA PHE A 44 -7.15 24.84 -3.48
C PHE A 44 -5.66 24.49 -3.37
N THR A 45 -5.31 23.21 -3.29
CA THR A 45 -3.90 22.76 -3.15
C THR A 45 -3.20 22.47 -4.47
N ASN A 46 -3.94 22.11 -5.52
CA ASN A 46 -3.47 21.89 -6.89
C ASN A 46 -4.39 22.62 -7.89
N PRO A 47 -4.23 23.95 -8.09
CA PRO A 47 -5.13 24.75 -8.92
C PRO A 47 -5.18 24.36 -10.40
N LEU A 48 -4.14 23.69 -10.90
CA LEU A 48 -4.04 23.23 -12.28
C LEU A 48 -4.41 21.75 -12.43
N THR A 49 -4.96 21.11 -11.40
CA THR A 49 -5.38 19.70 -11.47
C THR A 49 -6.28 19.45 -12.65
N ALA A 50 -5.82 18.63 -13.59
CA ALA A 50 -6.61 18.28 -14.76
C ALA A 50 -7.71 17.29 -14.38
N PHE A 51 -7.39 16.26 -13.58
CA PHE A 51 -8.32 15.15 -13.31
C PHE A 51 -9.43 15.53 -12.33
N PHE A 52 -9.09 16.35 -11.34
CA PHE A 52 -10.02 16.82 -10.32
C PHE A 52 -10.55 18.22 -10.62
N GLY A 53 -10.07 18.89 -11.67
CA GLY A 53 -10.47 20.25 -12.03
C GLY A 53 -11.89 20.39 -12.57
N ASP A 54 -12.39 21.62 -12.44
CA ASP A 54 -13.67 22.09 -12.96
C ASP A 54 -13.60 22.52 -14.44
N ASN A 55 -12.43 22.94 -14.92
CA ASN A 55 -12.21 23.29 -16.32
C ASN A 55 -12.32 22.05 -17.24
N MET A 56 -13.46 21.94 -17.93
CA MET A 56 -13.80 20.79 -18.77
C MET A 56 -12.91 20.66 -20.01
N LEU A 57 -12.49 21.78 -20.62
CA LEU A 57 -11.66 21.77 -21.83
C LEU A 57 -10.26 21.26 -21.49
N LEU A 58 -9.68 21.81 -20.42
CA LEU A 58 -8.39 21.38 -19.90
C LEU A 58 -8.42 19.90 -19.50
N TRP A 59 -9.42 19.49 -18.71
CA TRP A 59 -9.60 18.09 -18.31
C TRP A 59 -9.68 17.16 -19.53
N LYS A 60 -10.47 17.51 -20.55
CA LYS A 60 -10.66 16.66 -21.74
C LYS A 60 -9.36 16.50 -22.53
N GLU A 61 -8.59 17.57 -22.68
CA GLU A 61 -7.29 17.54 -23.36
C GLU A 61 -6.28 16.68 -22.57
N GLN A 62 -6.08 17.02 -21.30
CA GLN A 62 -5.08 16.37 -20.45
C GLN A 62 -5.41 14.91 -20.17
N ARG A 63 -6.69 14.57 -19.89
CA ARG A 63 -7.12 13.17 -19.74
C ARG A 63 -6.83 12.37 -20.99
N ARG A 64 -7.17 12.89 -22.18
CA ARG A 64 -6.91 12.19 -23.44
C ARG A 64 -5.41 11.97 -23.64
N PHE A 65 -4.61 13.00 -23.36
CA PHE A 65 -3.16 12.93 -23.47
C PHE A 65 -2.59 11.87 -22.52
N VAL A 66 -2.88 11.96 -21.23
CA VAL A 66 -2.42 10.99 -20.22
C VAL A 66 -2.83 9.57 -20.58
N MET A 67 -4.11 9.33 -20.91
CA MET A 67 -4.55 7.98 -21.28
C MET A 67 -3.83 7.42 -22.51
N LYS A 68 -3.49 8.28 -23.48
CA LYS A 68 -2.67 7.89 -24.64
C LYS A 68 -1.22 7.60 -24.23
N SER A 69 -0.61 8.44 -23.39
CA SER A 69 0.75 8.26 -22.90
C SER A 69 0.90 6.98 -22.07
N LEU A 70 -0.02 6.74 -21.14
CA LEU A 70 -0.09 5.53 -20.32
C LEU A 70 -0.21 4.26 -21.19
N LYS A 71 -1.03 4.30 -22.25
CA LYS A 71 -1.13 3.20 -23.22
C LYS A 71 0.20 2.98 -23.97
N ASN A 72 0.89 4.06 -24.35
CA ASN A 72 2.17 3.98 -25.07
C ASN A 72 3.30 3.43 -24.20
N LEU A 73 3.32 3.80 -22.91
CA LEU A 73 4.29 3.33 -21.91
C LEU A 73 4.11 1.86 -21.53
N GLY A 74 3.00 1.24 -21.94
CA GLY A 74 2.85 -0.21 -21.84
C GLY A 74 1.90 -0.70 -20.76
N ILE A 75 0.99 0.13 -20.23
CA ILE A 75 -0.10 -0.36 -19.35
C ILE A 75 -0.98 -1.45 -20.02
N ARG A 76 -0.88 -1.61 -21.35
CA ARG A 76 -1.51 -2.71 -22.12
C ARG A 76 -0.51 -3.62 -22.84
N LYS A 77 0.77 -3.56 -22.46
CA LYS A 77 1.87 -4.36 -23.01
C LYS A 77 2.52 -5.13 -21.85
N THR A 78 3.38 -6.08 -22.16
CA THR A 78 4.07 -6.92 -21.16
C THR A 78 4.94 -6.11 -20.21
N LYS A 79 5.57 -5.01 -20.67
CA LYS A 79 6.50 -4.21 -19.87
C LYS A 79 5.95 -3.74 -18.50
N PHE A 80 4.74 -3.17 -18.46
CA PHE A 80 4.19 -2.70 -17.19
C PHE A 80 3.90 -3.86 -16.22
N GLU A 81 3.43 -4.98 -16.77
CA GLU A 81 3.24 -6.21 -16.01
C GLU A 81 4.57 -6.79 -15.48
N GLU A 82 5.63 -6.77 -16.29
CA GLU A 82 6.99 -7.14 -15.88
C GLU A 82 7.50 -6.25 -14.72
N ASP A 83 7.29 -4.93 -14.81
CA ASP A 83 7.64 -3.98 -13.76
C ASP A 83 6.88 -4.26 -12.45
N VAL A 84 5.56 -4.49 -12.55
CA VAL A 84 4.69 -4.86 -11.41
C VAL A 84 5.14 -6.17 -10.79
N MET A 85 5.44 -7.20 -11.60
CA MET A 85 5.94 -8.48 -11.12
C MET A 85 7.31 -8.36 -10.44
N ALA A 86 8.19 -7.50 -10.95
CA ALA A 86 9.48 -7.23 -10.31
C ALA A 86 9.28 -6.58 -8.92
N GLU A 87 8.34 -5.66 -8.77
CA GLU A 87 7.99 -5.06 -7.47
C GLU A 87 7.34 -6.06 -6.51
N ILE A 88 6.47 -6.95 -7.02
CA ILE A 88 5.89 -8.04 -6.22
C ILE A 88 7.00 -8.98 -5.72
N ASN A 89 7.94 -9.37 -6.57
CA ASN A 89 9.04 -10.24 -6.17
C ASN A 89 9.92 -9.60 -5.09
N ASN A 90 10.24 -8.32 -5.23
CA ASN A 90 10.95 -7.57 -4.20
C ASN A 90 10.19 -7.55 -2.87
N PHE A 91 8.88 -7.30 -2.93
CA PHE A 91 8.02 -7.34 -1.75
C PHE A 91 7.99 -8.72 -1.09
N LEU A 92 7.90 -9.80 -1.87
CA LEU A 92 7.95 -11.16 -1.35
C LEU A 92 9.30 -11.49 -0.69
N GLU A 93 10.43 -10.98 -1.22
CA GLU A 93 11.73 -11.10 -0.56
C GLU A 93 11.75 -10.36 0.79
N VAL A 94 11.19 -9.16 0.86
CA VAL A 94 11.03 -8.42 2.13
C VAL A 94 10.20 -9.23 3.12
N LEU A 95 9.07 -9.81 2.71
CA LEU A 95 8.25 -10.66 3.58
C LEU A 95 9.02 -11.88 4.12
N LYS A 96 9.90 -12.49 3.32
CA LYS A 96 10.73 -13.63 3.76
C LYS A 96 11.69 -13.26 4.88
N LEU A 97 12.18 -12.01 4.93
CA LEU A 97 13.07 -11.55 6.00
C LEU A 97 12.43 -11.62 7.39
N TYR A 98 11.12 -11.45 7.46
CA TYR A 98 10.39 -11.49 8.73
C TYR A 98 10.17 -12.89 9.29
N ASN A 99 10.43 -13.96 8.52
CA ASN A 99 10.47 -15.35 9.01
C ASN A 99 9.23 -15.76 9.86
N GLY A 100 8.04 -15.36 9.43
CA GLY A 100 6.77 -15.65 10.12
C GLY A 100 6.46 -14.76 11.33
N GLN A 101 7.28 -13.76 11.63
CA GLN A 101 6.95 -12.75 12.63
C GLN A 101 5.83 -11.81 12.14
N PRO A 102 5.00 -11.26 13.04
CA PRO A 102 4.03 -10.23 12.69
C PRO A 102 4.71 -8.99 12.13
N ILE A 103 4.09 -8.38 11.12
CA ILE A 103 4.62 -7.19 10.45
C ILE A 103 3.51 -6.17 10.20
N ASP A 104 3.90 -4.89 10.12
CA ASP A 104 3.05 -3.90 9.47
C ASP A 104 3.19 -4.03 7.95
N LEU A 105 2.20 -4.68 7.34
CA LEU A 105 2.15 -4.89 5.90
C LEU A 105 2.06 -3.58 5.12
N LYS A 106 1.46 -2.52 5.71
CA LYS A 106 1.26 -1.25 5.02
C LYS A 106 2.60 -0.67 4.59
N THR A 107 3.56 -0.56 5.50
CA THR A 107 4.87 0.04 5.23
C THR A 107 5.62 -0.72 4.15
N ALA A 108 5.68 -2.05 4.23
CA ALA A 108 6.37 -2.89 3.24
C ALA A 108 5.68 -2.86 1.86
N LEU A 109 4.35 -2.90 1.84
CA LEU A 109 3.57 -2.94 0.61
C LEU A 109 3.53 -1.59 -0.11
N GLN A 110 3.43 -0.50 0.66
CA GLN A 110 3.39 0.85 0.11
C GLN A 110 4.64 1.15 -0.70
N ALA A 111 5.82 0.66 -0.28
CA ALA A 111 7.08 0.75 -1.02
C ALA A 111 7.05 0.04 -2.39
N SER A 112 6.40 -1.12 -2.48
CA SER A 112 6.23 -1.85 -3.74
C SER A 112 5.28 -1.13 -4.69
N ILE A 113 4.13 -0.66 -4.17
CA ILE A 113 3.07 -0.07 -4.99
C ILE A 113 3.44 1.31 -5.53
N SER A 114 3.92 2.24 -4.69
CA SER A 114 4.29 3.55 -5.25
C SER A 114 5.51 3.45 -6.19
N ASN A 115 6.26 2.34 -6.21
CA ASN A 115 7.32 2.12 -7.21
C ASN A 115 6.75 1.87 -8.61
N ASN A 116 5.62 1.19 -8.72
CA ASN A 116 4.95 0.97 -10.01
C ASN A 116 4.58 2.31 -10.66
N ILE A 117 4.02 3.24 -9.88
CA ILE A 117 3.70 4.59 -10.39
C ILE A 117 4.97 5.45 -10.56
N CYS A 118 5.99 5.32 -9.71
CA CYS A 118 7.26 6.02 -9.89
C CYS A 118 7.99 5.59 -11.15
N ALA A 119 8.02 4.30 -11.47
CA ALA A 119 8.64 3.79 -12.69
C ALA A 119 7.92 4.35 -13.93
N LEU A 120 6.58 4.41 -13.88
CA LEU A 120 5.76 4.93 -14.96
C LEU A 120 5.91 6.46 -15.15
N VAL A 121 6.07 7.21 -14.06
CA VAL A 121 6.05 8.68 -14.07
C VAL A 121 7.46 9.29 -14.14
N PHE A 122 8.41 8.75 -13.39
CA PHE A 122 9.79 9.25 -13.24
C PHE A 122 10.85 8.36 -13.89
N GLY A 123 10.46 7.21 -14.46
CA GLY A 123 11.42 6.26 -15.04
C GLY A 123 12.37 5.64 -14.00
N LYS A 124 12.06 5.79 -12.70
CA LYS A 124 12.91 5.41 -11.58
C LYS A 124 12.13 4.58 -10.57
N ARG A 125 12.83 3.62 -9.98
CA ARG A 125 12.39 2.81 -8.83
C ARG A 125 13.21 3.22 -7.62
N PHE A 126 12.61 3.26 -6.45
CA PHE A 126 13.28 3.56 -5.19
C PHE A 126 13.42 2.28 -4.37
N GLU A 127 14.53 2.10 -3.68
CA GLU A 127 14.67 1.00 -2.73
C GLU A 127 13.66 1.13 -1.58
N CYS A 128 13.27 0.02 -0.95
CA CYS A 128 12.27 0.00 0.11
C CYS A 128 12.61 0.97 1.27
N ASN A 129 13.91 1.09 1.59
CA ASN A 129 14.41 1.95 2.67
C ASN A 129 14.96 3.30 2.17
N ASP A 130 14.71 3.67 0.91
CA ASP A 130 15.18 4.95 0.37
C ASP A 130 14.55 6.13 1.14
N PRO A 131 15.35 7.03 1.74
CA PRO A 131 14.83 8.18 2.47
C PRO A 131 13.92 9.09 1.63
N LYS A 132 14.18 9.20 0.32
CA LYS A 132 13.33 9.97 -0.62
C LYS A 132 11.96 9.31 -0.76
N ARG A 133 11.91 7.98 -0.76
CA ARG A 133 10.65 7.24 -0.85
C ARG A 133 9.84 7.40 0.42
N LEU A 134 10.43 7.11 1.58
CA LEU A 134 9.77 7.30 2.87
C LEU A 134 9.25 8.73 3.02
N PHE A 135 10.02 9.72 2.53
CA PHE A 135 9.58 11.10 2.44
C PHE A 135 8.36 11.29 1.54
N LEU A 136 8.33 10.75 0.32
CA LEU A 136 7.18 10.85 -0.59
C LEU A 136 5.93 10.22 0.02
N ASP A 137 6.05 9.01 0.55
CA ASP A 137 4.94 8.24 1.12
C ASP A 137 4.34 8.93 2.36
N GLN A 138 5.19 9.37 3.31
CA GLN A 138 4.72 10.06 4.51
C GLN A 138 4.06 11.41 4.20
N ASN A 139 4.58 12.15 3.21
CA ASN A 139 3.96 13.42 2.82
C ASN A 139 2.67 13.19 2.04
N LEU A 140 2.59 12.12 1.23
CA LEU A 140 1.38 11.72 0.53
C LEU A 140 0.26 11.32 1.51
N GLU A 141 0.55 10.41 2.45
CA GLU A 141 -0.42 9.97 3.46
C GLU A 141 -0.97 11.16 4.26
N LYS A 142 -0.08 12.06 4.72
CA LYS A 142 -0.49 13.26 5.47
C LYS A 142 -1.28 14.23 4.60
N ALA A 143 -0.97 14.37 3.31
CA ALA A 143 -1.76 15.15 2.39
C ALA A 143 -3.16 14.54 2.21
N MET A 144 -3.26 13.21 2.13
CA MET A 144 -4.53 12.50 1.97
C MET A 144 -5.43 12.51 3.20
N ASN A 145 -4.87 12.47 4.41
CA ASN A 145 -5.64 12.59 5.65
C ASN A 145 -6.43 13.91 5.78
N SER A 146 -6.07 14.92 4.98
CA SER A 146 -6.77 16.20 4.92
C SER A 146 -7.76 16.33 3.76
N LEU A 147 -7.77 15.36 2.83
CA LEU A 147 -8.63 15.30 1.66
C LEU A 147 -9.99 14.67 2.00
N SER A 148 -10.83 15.38 2.75
CA SER A 148 -12.22 14.95 2.91
C SER A 148 -13.02 15.20 1.63
N MET A 149 -13.84 14.23 1.22
CA MET A 149 -14.81 14.38 0.12
C MET A 149 -15.83 15.50 0.41
N ILE A 150 -16.16 15.68 1.70
CA ILE A 150 -16.98 16.77 2.22
C ILE A 150 -16.09 17.61 3.14
N SER A 151 -15.33 18.53 2.56
CA SER A 151 -14.53 19.49 3.33
C SER A 151 -15.39 20.68 3.74
N SER A 152 -15.07 21.29 4.89
CA SER A 152 -15.71 22.52 5.37
C SER A 152 -15.66 23.66 4.34
N TYR A 153 -14.65 23.69 3.47
CA TYR A 153 -14.47 24.66 2.37
C TYR A 153 -15.42 24.41 1.21
N SER A 154 -15.78 23.15 0.98
CA SER A 154 -16.80 22.79 -0.01
C SER A 154 -18.19 23.28 0.41
N LEU A 155 -18.44 23.41 1.71
CA LEU A 155 -19.73 23.83 2.26
C LEU A 155 -19.78 25.33 2.59
N PHE A 156 -18.65 25.87 3.01
CA PHE A 156 -18.47 27.27 3.41
C PHE A 156 -17.23 27.87 2.71
N PRO A 157 -17.33 28.22 1.42
CA PRO A 157 -16.19 28.74 0.66
C PRO A 157 -15.54 29.99 1.29
N TRP A 158 -16.28 30.77 2.07
CA TRP A 158 -15.78 31.96 2.76
C TRP A 158 -14.73 31.65 3.83
N ILE A 159 -14.73 30.44 4.41
CA ILE A 159 -13.74 30.01 5.42
C ILE A 159 -12.31 30.11 4.88
N ARG A 160 -12.13 29.97 3.56
CA ARG A 160 -10.81 30.08 2.90
C ARG A 160 -10.19 31.47 3.00
N HIS A 161 -10.97 32.50 3.30
CA HIS A 161 -10.46 33.87 3.38
C HIS A 161 -10.05 34.27 4.80
N ILE A 162 -10.24 33.38 5.79
CA ILE A 162 -9.94 33.67 7.20
C ILE A 162 -8.74 32.81 7.64
N PRO A 163 -7.54 33.41 7.86
CA PRO A 163 -6.32 32.68 8.19
C PRO A 163 -6.43 31.79 9.44
N PHE A 164 -7.16 32.24 10.47
CA PHE A 164 -7.38 31.47 11.70
C PHE A 164 -8.00 30.09 11.43
N PHE A 165 -9.02 30.03 10.56
CA PHE A 165 -9.69 28.77 10.24
C PHE A 165 -8.85 27.86 9.35
N GLN A 166 -7.99 28.42 8.48
CA GLN A 166 -7.03 27.62 7.70
C GLN A 166 -6.06 26.83 8.57
N ARG A 167 -5.62 27.43 9.69
CA ARG A 167 -4.76 26.79 10.68
C ARG A 167 -5.53 25.81 11.56
N PHE A 168 -6.72 26.20 12.04
CA PHE A 168 -7.57 25.34 12.88
C PHE A 168 -8.02 24.05 12.17
N LEU A 169 -8.30 24.12 10.87
CA LEU A 169 -8.75 22.98 10.06
C LEU A 169 -7.59 22.19 9.43
N SER A 170 -6.35 22.42 9.88
CA SER A 170 -5.14 21.71 9.42
C SER A 170 -4.87 21.79 7.91
N ILE A 171 -5.35 22.82 7.22
CA ILE A 171 -5.28 22.93 5.76
C ILE A 171 -4.04 23.65 5.27
N GLU A 172 -3.53 24.56 6.09
CA GLU A 172 -2.19 25.08 5.90
C GLU A 172 -1.16 23.94 5.85
N ILE A 173 -1.34 22.92 6.69
CA ILE A 173 -0.48 21.72 6.70
C ILE A 173 -0.61 20.97 5.37
N SER A 174 -1.83 20.74 4.87
CA SER A 174 -2.04 20.11 3.57
C SER A 174 -1.33 20.86 2.46
N ARG A 175 -1.54 22.18 2.37
CA ARG A 175 -0.90 23.02 1.35
C ARG A 175 0.62 22.94 1.43
N ILE A 176 1.19 23.03 2.64
CA ILE A 176 2.63 22.87 2.87
C ILE A 176 3.11 21.49 2.37
N ARG A 177 2.40 20.41 2.69
CA ARG A 177 2.78 19.05 2.25
C ARG A 177 2.70 18.91 0.73
N TYR A 178 1.68 19.50 0.09
CA TYR A 178 1.57 19.57 -1.36
C TYR A 178 2.71 20.38 -1.98
N ASP A 179 3.06 21.54 -1.42
CA ASP A 179 4.18 22.36 -1.90
C ASP A 179 5.51 21.61 -1.77
N VAL A 180 5.68 20.82 -0.71
CA VAL A 180 6.83 19.96 -0.49
C VAL A 180 6.93 18.87 -1.57
N LEU A 181 5.83 18.16 -1.86
CA LEU A 181 5.78 17.18 -2.97
C LEU A 181 6.03 17.85 -4.32
N ARG A 182 5.40 19.01 -4.58
CA ARG A 182 5.56 19.77 -5.81
C ARG A 182 7.00 20.22 -6.03
N LYS A 183 7.69 20.67 -4.98
CA LYS A 183 9.12 21.02 -5.02
C LYS A 183 9.97 19.80 -5.37
N HIS A 184 9.63 18.62 -4.83
CA HIS A 184 10.33 17.39 -5.18
C HIS A 184 10.11 17.03 -6.66
N PHE A 185 8.87 17.02 -7.13
CA PHE A 185 8.55 16.73 -8.54
C PHE A 185 9.18 17.74 -9.51
N ARG A 186 9.35 19.00 -9.10
CA ARG A 186 10.10 19.99 -9.89
C ARG A 186 11.56 19.57 -10.08
N LYS A 187 12.21 19.05 -9.04
CA LYS A 187 13.60 18.57 -9.16
C LYS A 187 13.70 17.41 -10.15
N GLU A 188 12.79 16.44 -10.05
CA GLU A 188 12.72 15.33 -11.00
C GLU A 188 12.49 15.84 -12.43
N LEU A 189 11.56 16.78 -12.64
CA LEU A 189 11.32 17.41 -13.93
C LEU A 189 12.59 18.09 -14.49
N ASP A 190 13.31 18.84 -13.67
CA ASP A 190 14.53 19.55 -14.08
C ASP A 190 15.65 18.56 -14.45
N GLU A 191 15.75 17.41 -13.77
CA GLU A 191 16.65 16.32 -14.15
C GLU A 191 16.27 15.68 -15.49
N HIS A 192 14.98 15.47 -15.74
CA HIS A 192 14.50 14.91 -17.01
C HIS A 192 14.81 15.84 -18.17
N LYS A 193 14.61 17.16 -18.01
CA LYS A 193 14.96 18.16 -19.03
C LYS A 193 16.44 18.13 -19.41
N LYS A 194 17.34 17.89 -18.46
CA LYS A 194 18.79 17.81 -18.71
C LYS A 194 19.20 16.53 -19.44
N SER A 195 18.43 15.46 -19.28
CA SER A 195 18.76 14.11 -19.76
C SER A 195 17.79 13.60 -20.84
N LEU A 196 16.95 14.47 -21.39
CA LEU A 196 15.92 14.11 -22.37
C LEU A 196 16.58 13.63 -23.67
N ASP A 197 16.28 12.39 -24.06
CA ASP A 197 16.62 11.84 -25.37
C ASP A 197 15.33 11.57 -26.18
N PRO A 198 15.06 12.33 -27.25
CA PRO A 198 13.89 12.09 -28.10
C PRO A 198 13.81 10.69 -28.72
N LYS A 199 14.93 9.97 -28.82
CA LYS A 199 14.97 8.61 -29.37
C LYS A 199 14.69 7.54 -28.31
N HIS A 200 14.85 7.86 -27.03
CA HIS A 200 14.74 6.91 -25.93
C HIS A 200 13.84 7.45 -24.82
N ILE A 201 12.53 7.36 -25.06
CA ILE A 201 11.49 7.81 -24.12
C ILE A 201 11.47 6.88 -22.91
N ARG A 202 11.75 7.41 -21.72
CA ARG A 202 11.80 6.63 -20.47
C ARG A 202 10.44 6.45 -19.83
N ASP A 203 9.67 7.53 -19.72
CA ASP A 203 8.50 7.64 -18.84
C ASP A 203 7.50 8.72 -19.29
N TYR A 204 6.50 8.99 -18.45
CA TYR A 204 5.48 10.01 -18.72
C TYR A 204 6.04 11.43 -18.82
N ILE A 205 7.07 11.79 -18.05
CA ILE A 205 7.67 13.12 -18.07
C ILE A 205 8.30 13.37 -19.45
N ASP A 206 9.07 12.43 -19.96
CA ASP A 206 9.68 12.54 -21.30
C ASP A 206 8.61 12.70 -22.40
N ILE A 207 7.54 11.91 -22.34
CA ILE A 207 6.43 12.02 -23.31
C ILE A 207 5.80 13.42 -23.26
N PHE A 208 5.59 13.98 -22.06
CA PHE A 208 5.01 15.30 -21.90
C PHE A 208 5.96 16.40 -22.38
N LEU A 209 7.26 16.29 -22.09
CA LEU A 209 8.28 17.25 -22.53
C LEU A 209 8.36 17.29 -24.07
N LEU A 210 8.42 16.14 -24.74
CA LEU A 210 8.43 16.07 -26.20
C LEU A 210 7.14 16.63 -26.82
N ALA A 211 5.99 16.35 -26.21
CA ALA A 211 4.72 16.93 -26.64
C ALA A 211 4.69 18.45 -26.48
N THR A 212 5.28 18.96 -25.40
CA THR A 212 5.43 20.40 -25.14
C THR A 212 6.30 21.04 -26.22
N GLU A 213 7.46 20.45 -26.53
CA GLU A 213 8.36 20.94 -27.58
C GLU A 213 7.72 20.94 -28.97
N SER A 214 6.98 19.90 -29.34
CA SER A 214 6.29 19.82 -30.64
C SER A 214 5.24 20.92 -30.87
N ARG A 215 4.76 21.53 -29.78
CA ARG A 215 3.73 22.58 -29.75
C ARG A 215 4.31 23.99 -29.59
N LYS A 216 5.56 24.12 -29.13
CA LYS A 216 6.24 25.41 -29.04
C LYS A 216 6.23 26.11 -30.40
N GLY A 217 5.82 27.38 -30.41
CA GLY A 217 5.75 28.21 -31.62
C GLY A 217 4.54 27.94 -32.54
N LYS A 218 3.71 26.91 -32.27
CA LYS A 218 2.49 26.60 -33.05
C LYS A 218 1.22 27.07 -32.36
N ASP A 219 1.22 27.08 -31.03
CA ASP A 219 0.09 27.50 -30.21
C ASP A 219 0.58 28.27 -28.98
N LEU A 220 0.33 29.58 -28.96
CA LEU A 220 0.71 30.46 -27.84
C LEU A 220 -0.17 30.23 -26.59
N ASN A 221 -1.33 29.59 -26.74
CA ASN A 221 -2.28 29.31 -25.67
C ASN A 221 -2.30 27.83 -25.25
N THR A 222 -1.19 27.11 -25.48
CA THR A 222 -1.10 25.69 -25.14
C THR A 222 -1.16 25.46 -23.63
N ASN A 223 -1.93 24.45 -23.22
CA ASN A 223 -1.97 23.99 -21.82
C ASN A 223 -0.78 23.08 -21.45
N PHE A 224 0.17 22.86 -22.36
CA PHE A 224 1.35 22.03 -22.13
C PHE A 224 2.47 22.90 -21.53
N THR A 225 2.39 23.09 -20.22
CA THR A 225 3.37 23.83 -19.43
C THR A 225 3.99 22.93 -18.36
N ASP A 226 5.14 23.34 -17.82
CA ASP A 226 5.75 22.65 -16.69
C ASP A 226 4.80 22.54 -15.48
N ASP A 227 4.03 23.60 -15.21
CA ASP A 227 3.12 23.61 -14.08
C ASP A 227 1.95 22.63 -14.29
N MET A 228 1.49 22.46 -15.54
CA MET A 228 0.52 21.43 -15.90
C MET A 228 1.10 20.02 -15.73
N LEU A 229 2.35 19.82 -16.16
CA LEU A 229 3.02 18.54 -15.99
C LEU A 229 3.15 18.18 -14.50
N LEU A 230 3.56 19.11 -13.64
CA LEU A 230 3.63 18.88 -12.20
C LEU A 230 2.26 18.57 -11.58
N ALA A 231 1.20 19.24 -12.05
CA ALA A 231 -0.16 18.94 -11.61
C ALA A 231 -0.58 17.52 -12.01
N ASN A 232 -0.27 17.09 -13.23
CA ASN A 232 -0.54 15.73 -13.72
C ASN A 232 0.27 14.66 -12.97
N ILE A 233 1.57 14.91 -12.72
CA ILE A 233 2.43 14.02 -11.92
C ILE A 233 1.82 13.80 -10.53
N LEU A 234 1.41 14.89 -9.87
CA LEU A 234 0.78 14.81 -8.57
C LEU A 234 -0.54 14.03 -8.61
N ASP A 235 -1.41 14.31 -9.58
CA ASP A 235 -2.69 13.60 -9.73
C ASP A 235 -2.47 12.08 -9.97
N LEU A 236 -1.49 11.71 -10.79
CA LEU A 236 -1.13 10.32 -11.08
C LEU A 236 -0.53 9.62 -9.85
N PHE A 237 0.41 10.28 -9.17
CA PHE A 237 1.08 9.74 -7.99
C PHE A 237 0.11 9.53 -6.82
N VAL A 238 -0.76 10.50 -6.56
CA VAL A 238 -1.80 10.39 -5.51
C VAL A 238 -2.78 9.28 -5.86
N GLY A 239 -3.24 9.22 -7.12
CA GLY A 239 -4.22 8.23 -7.56
C GLY A 239 -3.69 6.80 -7.55
N GLY A 240 -2.45 6.60 -8.02
CA GLY A 240 -1.86 5.27 -8.21
C GLY A 240 -1.30 4.61 -6.95
N SER A 241 -0.94 5.39 -5.93
CA SER A 241 -0.28 4.86 -4.74
C SER A 241 -1.28 4.43 -3.65
N GLU A 242 -1.89 5.38 -2.93
CA GLU A 242 -2.64 5.08 -1.70
C GLU A 242 -3.91 4.25 -1.95
N THR A 243 -4.62 4.50 -3.06
CA THR A 243 -5.87 3.79 -3.38
C THR A 243 -5.62 2.30 -3.60
N LEU A 244 -4.50 1.98 -4.23
CA LEU A 244 -4.13 0.61 -4.53
C LEU A 244 -3.53 -0.09 -3.31
N THR A 245 -2.69 0.60 -2.53
CA THR A 245 -2.23 0.12 -1.21
C THR A 245 -3.41 -0.27 -0.33
N SER A 246 -4.41 0.61 -0.21
CA SER A 246 -5.63 0.32 0.55
C SER A 246 -6.39 -0.89 0.00
N SER A 247 -6.50 -1.01 -1.33
CA SER A 247 -7.22 -2.12 -1.98
C SER A 247 -6.54 -3.47 -1.71
N ILE A 248 -5.21 -3.54 -1.83
CA ILE A 248 -4.45 -4.75 -1.58
C ILE A 248 -4.46 -5.09 -0.08
N LEU A 249 -4.33 -4.11 0.82
CA LEU A 249 -4.46 -4.38 2.26
C LEU A 249 -5.83 -4.99 2.60
N TRP A 250 -6.92 -4.48 2.01
CA TRP A 250 -8.24 -5.11 2.13
C TRP A 250 -8.30 -6.51 1.53
N PHE A 251 -7.63 -6.75 0.39
CA PHE A 251 -7.54 -8.08 -0.20
C PHE A 251 -6.86 -9.06 0.75
N VAL A 252 -5.68 -8.71 1.26
CA VAL A 252 -4.92 -9.54 2.20
C VAL A 252 -5.71 -9.80 3.49
N TYR A 253 -6.32 -8.76 4.05
CA TYR A 253 -7.19 -8.89 5.22
C TYR A 253 -8.35 -9.84 4.94
N SER A 254 -8.98 -9.73 3.77
CA SER A 254 -10.10 -10.60 3.39
C SER A 254 -9.66 -12.04 3.18
N MET A 255 -8.48 -12.29 2.59
CA MET A 255 -7.95 -13.64 2.45
C MET A 255 -7.65 -14.28 3.81
N ALA A 256 -7.15 -13.50 4.77
CA ALA A 256 -6.97 -13.96 6.15
C ALA A 256 -8.31 -14.23 6.86
N ALA A 257 -9.33 -13.40 6.63
CA ALA A 257 -10.64 -13.53 7.25
C ALA A 257 -11.51 -14.65 6.64
N PHE A 258 -11.28 -15.01 5.37
CA PHE A 258 -12.09 -15.97 4.61
C PHE A 258 -11.21 -17.08 3.99
N PRO A 259 -10.65 -17.99 4.81
CA PRO A 259 -9.68 -18.99 4.35
C PRO A 259 -10.25 -19.95 3.29
N ASP A 260 -11.57 -20.20 3.27
CA ASP A 260 -12.17 -21.07 2.25
C ASP A 260 -12.23 -20.41 0.87
N ILE A 261 -12.37 -19.07 0.82
CA ILE A 261 -12.25 -18.31 -0.44
C ILE A 261 -10.79 -18.34 -0.90
N GLN A 262 -9.85 -18.13 0.03
CA GLN A 262 -8.42 -18.20 -0.27
C GLN A 262 -8.03 -19.58 -0.85
N LYS A 263 -8.51 -20.68 -0.26
CA LYS A 263 -8.27 -22.05 -0.76
C LYS A 263 -8.76 -22.23 -2.19
N LYS A 264 -9.96 -21.73 -2.53
CA LYS A 264 -10.52 -21.81 -3.89
C LYS A 264 -9.68 -21.03 -4.90
N ILE A 265 -9.18 -19.84 -4.51
CA ILE A 265 -8.25 -19.06 -5.36
C ILE A 265 -6.95 -19.83 -5.59
N VAL A 266 -6.35 -20.38 -4.53
CA VAL A 266 -5.12 -21.18 -4.63
C VAL A 266 -5.33 -22.40 -5.52
N GLN A 267 -6.46 -23.09 -5.38
CA GLN A 267 -6.81 -24.23 -6.22
C GLN A 267 -6.93 -23.81 -7.69
N GLU A 268 -7.65 -22.73 -7.98
CA GLU A 268 -7.80 -22.23 -9.36
C GLU A 268 -6.45 -21.81 -9.96
N ILE A 269 -5.56 -21.18 -9.17
CA ILE A 269 -4.19 -20.87 -9.61
C ILE A 269 -3.44 -22.15 -9.99
N ILE A 270 -3.46 -23.18 -9.14
CA ILE A 270 -2.74 -24.44 -9.38
C ILE A 270 -3.28 -25.14 -10.63
N GLU A 271 -4.61 -25.13 -10.83
CA GLU A 271 -5.25 -25.78 -11.97
C GLU A 271 -4.95 -25.08 -13.30
N ILE A 272 -4.89 -23.75 -13.32
CA ILE A 272 -4.75 -22.96 -14.56
C ILE A 272 -3.29 -22.64 -14.90
N VAL A 273 -2.50 -22.27 -13.89
CA VAL A 273 -1.12 -21.77 -14.07
C VAL A 273 -0.10 -22.87 -13.77
N GLY A 274 -0.43 -23.79 -12.88
CA GLY A 274 0.45 -24.86 -12.43
C GLY A 274 1.09 -24.60 -11.06
N PRO A 275 1.54 -25.67 -10.37
CA PRO A 275 2.15 -25.57 -9.06
C PRO A 275 3.51 -24.87 -9.12
N GLY A 276 3.71 -23.86 -8.28
CA GLY A 276 4.98 -23.12 -8.18
C GLY A 276 5.15 -21.97 -9.18
N GLU A 277 4.32 -21.92 -10.22
CA GLU A 277 4.36 -20.88 -11.25
C GLU A 277 3.64 -19.58 -10.80
N SER A 278 3.98 -18.46 -11.47
CA SER A 278 3.39 -17.16 -11.20
C SER A 278 2.34 -16.79 -12.26
N PRO A 279 1.15 -16.32 -11.88
CA PRO A 279 0.14 -15.89 -12.84
C PRO A 279 0.60 -14.63 -13.55
N GLU A 280 0.52 -14.65 -14.87
CA GLU A 280 0.48 -13.44 -15.71
C GLU A 280 -0.94 -12.89 -15.84
N PHE A 281 -1.09 -11.60 -16.11
CA PHE A 281 -2.38 -10.89 -16.21
C PHE A 281 -3.30 -11.51 -17.26
N HIS A 282 -2.74 -12.07 -18.33
CA HIS A 282 -3.51 -12.74 -19.35
C HIS A 282 -4.24 -14.00 -18.84
N HIS A 283 -3.83 -14.59 -17.71
CA HIS A 283 -4.52 -15.70 -17.06
C HIS A 283 -5.84 -15.28 -16.39
N MET A 284 -6.03 -13.99 -16.07
CA MET A 284 -7.24 -13.52 -15.37
C MET A 284 -8.55 -13.93 -16.07
N LYS A 285 -8.57 -14.00 -17.41
CA LYS A 285 -9.73 -14.46 -18.18
C LYS A 285 -10.06 -15.95 -17.99
N TYR A 286 -9.09 -16.75 -17.55
CA TYR A 286 -9.19 -18.19 -17.31
C TYR A 286 -9.34 -18.53 -15.82
N MET A 287 -9.29 -17.51 -14.96
CA MET A 287 -9.42 -17.64 -13.50
C MET A 287 -10.66 -16.88 -13.00
N PRO A 288 -11.87 -17.32 -13.41
CA PRO A 288 -13.11 -16.60 -13.12
C PRO A 288 -13.39 -16.43 -11.62
N TYR A 289 -13.02 -17.38 -10.76
CA TYR A 289 -13.26 -17.31 -9.32
C TYR A 289 -12.37 -16.23 -8.66
N THR A 290 -11.09 -16.18 -9.03
CA THR A 290 -10.14 -15.17 -8.58
C THR A 290 -10.57 -13.79 -9.06
N TYR A 291 -10.96 -13.66 -10.33
CA TYR A 291 -11.44 -12.40 -10.87
C TYR A 291 -12.75 -11.95 -10.18
N ALA A 292 -13.69 -12.86 -9.97
CA ALA A 292 -14.91 -12.61 -9.21
C ALA A 292 -14.64 -12.19 -7.76
N THR A 293 -13.60 -12.75 -7.13
CA THR A 293 -13.18 -12.36 -5.78
C THR A 293 -12.66 -10.92 -5.73
N ILE A 294 -11.83 -10.52 -6.71
CA ILE A 294 -11.34 -9.14 -6.81
C ILE A 294 -12.53 -8.18 -7.03
N MET A 295 -13.49 -8.55 -7.88
CA MET A 295 -14.70 -7.75 -8.08
C MET A 295 -15.54 -7.65 -6.81
N GLU A 296 -15.75 -8.74 -6.09
CA GLU A 296 -16.47 -8.73 -4.83
C GLU A 296 -15.75 -7.89 -3.78
N LEU A 297 -14.41 -7.88 -3.76
CA LEU A 297 -13.64 -7.03 -2.85
C LEU A 297 -13.92 -5.55 -3.14
N MET A 298 -13.83 -5.15 -4.41
CA MET A 298 -14.03 -3.76 -4.82
C MET A 298 -15.47 -3.28 -4.59
N ARG A 299 -16.46 -4.19 -4.64
CA ARG A 299 -17.85 -3.92 -4.23
C ARG A 299 -17.94 -3.78 -2.71
N TRP A 300 -17.52 -4.82 -1.98
CA TRP A 300 -17.69 -4.95 -0.53
C TRP A 300 -16.92 -3.89 0.25
N LYS A 301 -15.69 -3.59 -0.17
CA LYS A 301 -14.82 -2.52 0.34
C LYS A 301 -14.69 -1.43 -0.71
N THR A 302 -15.76 -0.64 -0.84
CA THR A 302 -15.80 0.48 -1.79
C THR A 302 -14.81 1.57 -1.39
N ILE A 303 -13.62 1.58 -2.00
CA ILE A 303 -12.54 2.53 -1.70
C ILE A 303 -12.99 3.98 -1.81
N ALA A 304 -13.67 4.32 -2.92
CA ALA A 304 -14.28 5.63 -3.12
C ALA A 304 -15.79 5.56 -2.89
N ALA A 305 -16.23 5.68 -1.63
CA ALA A 305 -17.64 5.54 -1.26
C ALA A 305 -18.56 6.61 -1.87
N LEU A 306 -18.04 7.82 -2.09
CA LEU A 306 -18.76 8.97 -2.65
C LEU A 306 -18.02 9.54 -3.87
N ASP A 307 -18.73 9.80 -4.96
CA ASP A 307 -18.21 10.57 -6.11
C ASP A 307 -18.91 11.93 -6.20
N LYS A 308 -18.11 13.00 -6.02
CA LYS A 308 -18.60 14.38 -5.92
C LYS A 308 -18.68 15.07 -7.28
N ARG A 309 -19.85 15.24 -7.85
CA ARG A 309 -20.09 15.99 -9.11
C ARG A 309 -20.63 17.39 -8.86
N TYR A 310 -20.70 18.18 -9.93
CA TYR A 310 -21.29 19.51 -9.95
C TYR A 310 -22.10 19.70 -11.22
N THR A 311 -23.33 20.19 -11.10
CA THR A 311 -24.21 20.40 -12.26
C THR A 311 -23.77 21.63 -13.06
N VAL A 312 -23.52 21.46 -14.36
CA VAL A 312 -23.09 22.55 -15.25
C VAL A 312 -24.25 23.25 -15.96
N ALA A 313 -25.45 22.66 -15.90
CA ALA A 313 -26.72 23.19 -16.38
C ALA A 313 -27.85 22.70 -15.48
N ASP A 314 -29.03 23.33 -15.58
CA ASP A 314 -30.25 22.80 -14.98
C ASP A 314 -30.54 21.42 -15.59
N VAL A 315 -30.87 20.44 -14.75
CA VAL A 315 -31.05 19.06 -15.19
C VAL A 315 -32.10 18.36 -14.37
N SER A 316 -32.89 17.50 -15.00
CA SER A 316 -33.84 16.63 -14.30
C SER A 316 -33.28 15.23 -14.13
N ILE A 317 -33.56 14.61 -12.98
CA ILE A 317 -33.30 13.19 -12.73
C ILE A 317 -34.47 12.57 -11.98
N ASN A 318 -35.01 11.44 -12.48
CA ASN A 318 -36.18 10.78 -11.88
C ASN A 318 -37.37 11.73 -11.56
N GLY A 319 -37.62 12.72 -12.41
CA GLY A 319 -38.69 13.71 -12.22
C GLY A 319 -38.38 14.87 -11.26
N TYR A 320 -37.19 14.89 -10.63
CA TYR A 320 -36.73 16.02 -9.81
C TYR A 320 -35.89 16.98 -10.64
N ASN A 321 -36.18 18.28 -10.53
CA ASN A 321 -35.37 19.33 -11.14
C ASN A 321 -34.22 19.71 -10.22
N ILE A 322 -33.00 19.64 -10.75
CA ILE A 322 -31.77 19.99 -10.07
C ILE A 322 -31.19 21.23 -10.77
N PRO A 323 -31.12 22.39 -10.07
CA PRO A 323 -30.54 23.59 -10.63
C PRO A 323 -29.06 23.42 -10.98
N LYS A 324 -28.58 24.19 -11.95
CA LYS A 324 -27.16 24.42 -12.22
C LYS A 324 -26.46 24.87 -10.95
N GLY A 325 -25.23 24.41 -10.77
CA GLY A 325 -24.41 24.79 -9.63
C GLY A 325 -24.71 24.01 -8.35
N THR A 326 -25.33 22.84 -8.48
CA THR A 326 -25.63 21.94 -7.36
C THR A 326 -24.52 20.90 -7.22
N ILE A 327 -24.06 20.67 -5.98
CA ILE A 327 -23.12 19.59 -5.67
C ILE A 327 -23.89 18.29 -5.61
N ILE A 328 -23.41 17.26 -6.32
CA ILE A 328 -24.04 15.95 -6.34
C ILE A 328 -23.09 14.96 -5.69
N LEU A 329 -23.57 14.23 -4.68
CA LEU A 329 -22.82 13.15 -4.04
C LEU A 329 -23.41 11.81 -4.49
N ALA A 330 -22.77 11.16 -5.47
CA ALA A 330 -23.16 9.82 -5.88
C ALA A 330 -22.67 8.81 -4.84
N ASN A 331 -23.60 8.16 -4.13
CA ASN A 331 -23.28 7.24 -3.05
C ASN A 331 -23.05 5.82 -3.57
N PHE A 332 -21.80 5.54 -3.98
CA PHE A 332 -21.39 4.22 -4.47
C PHE A 332 -21.46 3.15 -3.40
N TRP A 333 -21.17 3.50 -2.13
CA TRP A 333 -21.33 2.53 -1.04
C TRP A 333 -22.76 2.04 -0.93
N ASN A 334 -23.75 2.93 -1.03
CA ASN A 334 -25.16 2.53 -1.09
C ASN A 334 -25.42 1.68 -2.34
N ALA A 335 -24.99 2.10 -3.52
CA ALA A 335 -25.19 1.31 -4.75
C ALA A 335 -24.62 -0.11 -4.66
N HIS A 336 -23.50 -0.29 -3.95
CA HIS A 336 -22.84 -1.56 -3.72
C HIS A 336 -23.43 -2.39 -2.57
N ASN A 337 -24.15 -1.80 -1.63
CA ASN A 337 -24.68 -2.48 -0.43
C ASN A 337 -26.22 -2.51 -0.36
N ASP A 338 -26.90 -2.05 -1.40
CA ASP A 338 -28.36 -2.03 -1.45
C ASP A 338 -28.92 -3.43 -1.74
N SER A 339 -29.74 -3.95 -0.83
CA SER A 339 -30.35 -5.28 -0.92
C SER A 339 -31.32 -5.46 -2.09
N ARG A 340 -31.75 -4.36 -2.74
CA ARG A 340 -32.55 -4.41 -3.97
C ARG A 340 -31.74 -4.85 -5.20
N TYR A 341 -30.42 -4.63 -5.16
CA TYR A 341 -29.52 -4.92 -6.28
C TYR A 341 -28.56 -6.07 -5.99
N TRP A 342 -28.28 -6.32 -4.71
CA TRP A 342 -27.34 -7.32 -4.25
C TRP A 342 -28.03 -8.22 -3.23
N PHE A 343 -28.07 -9.51 -3.49
CA PHE A 343 -28.51 -10.50 -2.51
C PHE A 343 -27.50 -10.55 -1.34
N GLU A 344 -27.91 -10.56 -0.08
CA GLU A 344 -26.99 -10.59 1.11
C GLU A 344 -25.76 -9.65 0.99
N PRO A 345 -25.96 -8.34 0.76
CA PRO A 345 -24.90 -7.39 0.40
C PRO A 345 -23.74 -7.29 1.41
N GLU A 346 -24.02 -7.59 2.68
CA GLU A 346 -23.09 -7.54 3.80
C GLU A 346 -22.06 -8.69 3.79
N LYS A 347 -22.39 -9.81 3.13
CA LYS A 347 -21.50 -10.97 3.05
C LYS A 347 -20.46 -10.77 1.94
N PHE A 348 -19.26 -11.31 2.13
CA PHE A 348 -18.24 -11.37 1.09
C PHE A 348 -18.45 -12.66 0.28
N LYS A 349 -19.03 -12.56 -0.93
CA LYS A 349 -19.35 -13.73 -1.78
C LYS A 349 -18.90 -13.51 -3.24
N PRO A 350 -17.74 -14.05 -3.63
CA PRO A 350 -17.26 -14.01 -5.02
C PRO A 350 -18.29 -14.55 -6.02
N GLU A 351 -19.08 -15.55 -5.63
CA GLU A 351 -20.06 -16.23 -6.48
C GLU A 351 -21.10 -15.28 -7.12
N ARG A 352 -21.29 -14.06 -6.57
CA ARG A 352 -22.17 -13.03 -7.18
C ARG A 352 -21.75 -12.62 -8.59
N PHE A 353 -20.45 -12.66 -8.85
CA PHE A 353 -19.88 -12.22 -10.11
C PHE A 353 -19.61 -13.39 -11.06
N LEU A 354 -20.02 -14.61 -10.73
CA LEU A 354 -19.86 -15.77 -11.60
C LEU A 354 -21.10 -16.00 -12.47
N SER A 355 -20.88 -16.49 -13.68
CA SER A 355 -21.94 -17.06 -14.50
C SER A 355 -22.53 -18.32 -13.85
N LYS A 356 -23.72 -18.74 -14.28
CA LYS A 356 -24.41 -19.92 -13.72
C LYS A 356 -23.58 -21.21 -13.80
N ASP A 357 -22.71 -21.32 -14.79
CA ASP A 357 -21.79 -22.45 -14.98
C ASP A 357 -20.43 -22.27 -14.27
N GLY A 358 -20.19 -21.12 -13.62
CA GLY A 358 -18.96 -20.79 -12.91
C GLY A 358 -17.75 -20.49 -13.81
N LYS A 359 -17.91 -20.51 -15.15
CA LYS A 359 -16.78 -20.44 -16.10
C LYS A 359 -16.39 -19.04 -16.53
N SER A 360 -17.21 -18.04 -16.21
CA SER A 360 -16.98 -16.67 -16.64
C SER A 360 -17.47 -15.67 -15.61
N VAL A 361 -16.97 -14.44 -15.71
CA VAL A 361 -17.39 -13.35 -14.85
C VAL A 361 -18.54 -12.56 -15.48
N VAL A 362 -19.57 -12.30 -14.70
CA VAL A 362 -20.74 -11.50 -15.07
C VAL A 362 -20.73 -10.20 -14.28
N LYS A 363 -20.56 -9.08 -14.99
CA LYS A 363 -20.54 -7.74 -14.37
C LYS A 363 -21.95 -7.22 -14.16
N SER A 364 -22.34 -7.03 -12.90
CA SER A 364 -23.58 -6.32 -12.55
C SER A 364 -23.55 -4.88 -13.08
N LYS A 365 -24.68 -4.38 -13.60
CA LYS A 365 -24.83 -2.97 -14.02
C LYS A 365 -24.73 -1.97 -12.85
N TYR A 366 -24.84 -2.46 -11.61
CA TYR A 366 -24.72 -1.69 -10.37
C TYR A 366 -23.32 -1.73 -9.77
N TYR A 367 -22.38 -2.43 -10.41
CA TYR A 367 -20.98 -2.47 -10.04
C TYR A 367 -20.23 -1.26 -10.61
N MET A 368 -19.84 -0.33 -9.74
CA MET A 368 -19.24 0.96 -10.10
C MET A 368 -18.05 1.41 -9.22
N PRO A 369 -17.10 0.53 -8.84
CA PRO A 369 -15.99 0.93 -7.96
C PRO A 369 -15.03 1.94 -8.61
N PHE A 370 -15.02 2.04 -9.94
CA PHE A 370 -14.20 2.97 -10.71
C PHE A 370 -15.02 4.15 -11.27
N SER A 371 -16.19 4.44 -10.69
CA SER A 371 -17.19 5.40 -11.22
C SER A 371 -17.69 5.00 -12.62
N LEU A 372 -18.51 5.84 -13.24
CA LEU A 372 -19.14 5.61 -14.54
C LEU A 372 -18.99 6.83 -15.46
N GLY A 373 -19.29 6.63 -16.74
CA GLY A 373 -19.31 7.69 -17.74
C GLY A 373 -17.92 8.24 -18.09
N LYS A 374 -17.87 9.45 -18.65
CA LYS A 374 -16.64 10.02 -19.21
C LYS A 374 -15.57 10.33 -18.16
N ARG A 375 -15.97 10.42 -16.89
CA ARG A 375 -15.13 10.72 -15.74
C ARG A 375 -14.84 9.48 -14.88
N ASN A 376 -14.98 8.29 -15.44
CA ASN A 376 -14.54 7.05 -14.81
C ASN A 376 -13.02 7.07 -14.53
N CYS A 377 -12.56 6.21 -13.63
CA CYS A 377 -11.17 6.15 -13.21
C CYS A 377 -10.23 5.93 -14.43
N PRO A 378 -9.20 6.77 -14.64
CA PRO A 378 -8.19 6.52 -15.67
C PRO A 378 -7.33 5.28 -15.38
N GLY A 379 -7.15 4.94 -14.10
CA GLY A 379 -6.30 3.83 -13.64
C GLY A 379 -7.00 2.48 -13.50
N GLU A 380 -8.25 2.31 -13.97
CA GLU A 380 -9.01 1.05 -13.78
C GLU A 380 -8.24 -0.18 -14.27
N SER A 381 -7.66 -0.13 -15.47
CA SER A 381 -6.89 -1.27 -16.01
C SER A 381 -5.65 -1.58 -15.18
N MET A 382 -4.94 -0.54 -14.73
CA MET A 382 -3.73 -0.66 -13.90
C MET A 382 -4.06 -1.30 -12.55
N ALA A 383 -5.14 -0.84 -11.90
CA ALA A 383 -5.59 -1.38 -10.63
C ALA A 383 -5.96 -2.87 -10.72
N TYR A 384 -6.62 -3.32 -11.79
CA TYR A 384 -6.90 -4.76 -11.97
C TYR A 384 -5.64 -5.58 -12.22
N ILE A 385 -4.67 -5.07 -12.98
CA ILE A 385 -3.38 -5.73 -13.19
C ILE A 385 -2.70 -5.94 -11.84
N GLU A 386 -2.52 -4.86 -11.08
CA GLU A 386 -1.81 -4.93 -9.80
C GLU A 386 -2.58 -5.76 -8.76
N LEU A 387 -3.91 -5.63 -8.64
CA LEU A 387 -4.71 -6.46 -7.73
C LEU A 387 -4.68 -7.94 -8.09
N PHE A 388 -4.67 -8.27 -9.38
CA PHE A 388 -4.64 -9.66 -9.84
C PHE A 388 -3.26 -10.28 -9.67
N LEU A 389 -2.20 -9.53 -9.99
CA LEU A 389 -0.84 -10.02 -9.94
C LEU A 389 -0.28 -10.08 -8.52
N VAL A 390 -0.76 -9.25 -7.59
CA VAL A 390 -0.35 -9.27 -6.18
C VAL A 390 -0.82 -10.57 -5.52
N LYS A 391 -0.02 -11.60 -5.76
CA LYS A 391 -0.03 -12.92 -5.16
C LYS A 391 0.77 -12.81 -3.87
N LEU A 392 0.16 -13.13 -2.72
CA LEU A 392 0.93 -13.44 -1.52
C LEU A 392 1.51 -14.85 -1.63
N GLY A 393 2.54 -15.00 -2.48
CA GLY A 393 3.42 -16.16 -2.57
C GLY A 393 2.80 -17.46 -3.10
N SER A 394 3.68 -18.42 -3.43
CA SER A 394 3.34 -19.83 -3.72
C SER A 394 3.29 -20.70 -2.46
N GLN A 395 3.58 -20.12 -1.29
CA GLN A 395 3.51 -20.80 -0.01
C GLN A 395 2.19 -20.46 0.66
N ASN A 396 1.50 -21.48 1.18
CA ASN A 396 0.33 -21.27 2.03
C ASN A 396 0.78 -20.58 3.32
N ILE A 397 0.54 -19.28 3.41
CA ILE A 397 0.78 -18.50 4.63
C ILE A 397 -0.54 -18.43 5.40
N VAL A 398 -0.58 -19.06 6.56
CA VAL A 398 -1.68 -18.91 7.53
C VAL A 398 -1.23 -17.91 8.59
N VAL A 399 -1.85 -16.73 8.59
CA VAL A 399 -1.59 -15.70 9.62
C VAL A 399 -2.51 -15.95 10.79
N LEU A 400 -1.94 -16.35 11.94
CA LEU A 400 -2.71 -16.54 13.16
C LEU A 400 -3.04 -15.18 13.78
N HIS A 401 -4.33 -14.93 14.01
CA HIS A 401 -4.81 -13.70 14.62
C HIS A 401 -5.65 -14.00 15.86
N GLY A 402 -5.42 -13.25 16.92
CA GLY A 402 -6.09 -13.42 18.21
C GLY A 402 -5.32 -14.36 19.16
N THR A 403 -5.36 -14.04 20.45
CA THR A 403 -4.57 -14.73 21.48
C THR A 403 -4.90 -16.21 21.61
N GLU A 404 -6.17 -16.58 21.39
CA GLU A 404 -6.63 -17.98 21.47
C GLU A 404 -6.07 -18.82 20.32
N ALA A 405 -6.18 -18.34 19.08
CA ALA A 405 -5.64 -19.03 17.91
C ALA A 405 -4.11 -19.15 17.96
N ILE A 406 -3.42 -18.11 18.44
CA ILE A 406 -1.96 -18.15 18.65
C ILE A 406 -1.62 -19.22 19.70
N ARG A 407 -2.31 -19.23 20.84
CA ARG A 407 -2.06 -20.19 21.92
C ARG A 407 -2.35 -21.63 21.49
N GLU A 408 -3.43 -21.85 20.75
CA GLU A 408 -3.78 -23.18 20.24
C GLU A 408 -2.72 -23.70 19.26
N ALA A 409 -2.32 -22.87 18.29
CA ALA A 409 -1.32 -23.27 17.31
C ALA A 409 0.05 -23.54 17.93
N PHE A 410 0.50 -22.71 18.87
CA PHE A 410 1.83 -22.84 19.48
C PHE A 410 1.96 -24.05 20.43
N ASN A 411 0.84 -24.66 20.83
CA ASN A 411 0.82 -25.88 21.63
C ASN A 411 0.77 -27.17 20.80
N LYS A 412 0.52 -27.08 19.49
CA LYS A 412 0.40 -28.22 18.59
C LYS A 412 1.74 -28.51 17.90
N THR A 413 2.12 -29.79 17.85
CA THR A 413 3.40 -30.23 17.27
C THR A 413 3.53 -29.97 15.77
N GLU A 414 2.40 -29.88 15.08
CA GLU A 414 2.23 -29.65 13.65
C GLU A 414 2.71 -28.26 13.23
N PHE A 415 2.75 -27.30 14.16
CA PHE A 415 3.22 -25.92 13.91
C PHE A 415 4.71 -25.71 14.27
N LEU A 416 5.42 -26.77 14.68
CA LEU A 416 6.83 -26.66 15.07
C LEU A 416 7.80 -26.63 13.88
N GLY A 417 7.33 -26.90 12.67
CA GLY A 417 8.14 -26.89 11.45
C GLY A 417 8.76 -25.52 11.13
N ARG A 418 9.74 -25.51 10.21
CA ARG A 418 10.36 -24.29 9.68
C ARG A 418 10.18 -24.22 8.17
N PRO A 419 9.97 -23.03 7.58
CA PRO A 419 9.74 -22.90 6.15
C PRO A 419 10.99 -23.33 5.35
N PRO A 420 10.82 -23.83 4.11
CA PRO A 420 11.94 -24.27 3.27
C PRO A 420 12.99 -23.20 2.95
N SER A 421 12.66 -21.93 3.16
CA SER A 421 13.48 -20.74 2.87
C SER A 421 13.89 -19.98 4.14
N ASN A 422 14.25 -20.68 5.21
CA ASN A 422 14.71 -20.06 6.45
C ASN A 422 16.09 -19.39 6.25
N SER A 423 16.16 -18.07 6.40
CA SER A 423 17.41 -17.30 6.29
C SER A 423 18.48 -17.75 7.31
N LEU A 424 18.06 -18.25 8.48
CA LEU A 424 18.97 -18.78 9.51
C LEU A 424 19.64 -20.10 9.07
N GLU A 425 19.00 -20.90 8.20
CA GLU A 425 19.61 -22.11 7.60
C GLU A 425 20.76 -21.72 6.66
N ARG A 426 20.67 -20.57 5.97
CA ARG A 426 21.79 -20.06 5.15
C ARG A 426 22.98 -19.59 6.00
N ILE A 427 22.73 -19.12 7.22
CA ILE A 427 23.77 -18.64 8.14
C ILE A 427 24.51 -19.82 8.79
N ASN A 428 23.78 -20.87 9.16
CA ASN A 428 24.36 -22.11 9.69
C ASN A 428 23.56 -23.33 9.20
N PRO A 429 23.92 -23.92 8.04
CA PRO A 429 23.17 -25.02 7.44
C PRO A 429 23.26 -26.32 8.25
N TYR A 430 24.20 -26.39 9.20
CA TYR A 430 24.42 -27.53 10.08
C TYR A 430 23.69 -27.42 11.41
N SER A 431 23.01 -26.31 11.70
CA SER A 431 22.31 -26.13 12.97
C SER A 431 21.01 -26.95 12.99
N PRO A 432 20.86 -27.92 13.91
CA PRO A 432 19.60 -28.64 14.09
C PRO A 432 18.49 -27.74 14.65
N PHE A 433 18.84 -26.55 15.18
CA PHE A 433 17.89 -25.58 15.72
C PHE A 433 17.26 -24.68 14.66
N PHE A 434 17.97 -24.48 13.55
CA PHE A 434 17.54 -23.60 12.45
C PHE A 434 17.27 -24.37 11.14
N GLY A 435 17.64 -25.65 11.07
CA GLY A 435 17.42 -26.50 9.92
C GLY A 435 15.99 -27.03 9.79
N ARG A 436 15.73 -27.67 8.65
CA ARG A 436 14.41 -28.22 8.26
C ARG A 436 14.11 -29.61 8.86
N ASP A 437 15.12 -30.28 9.38
CA ASP A 437 14.97 -31.61 9.95
C ASP A 437 14.34 -31.56 11.36
N PHE A 438 13.03 -31.81 11.40
CA PHE A 438 12.26 -31.84 12.64
C PHE A 438 12.71 -32.95 13.61
N HIS A 439 13.20 -34.09 13.10
CA HIS A 439 13.70 -35.16 13.95
C HIS A 439 15.01 -34.75 14.62
N ALA A 440 15.96 -34.21 13.84
CA ALA A 440 17.22 -33.68 14.37
C ALA A 440 16.96 -32.55 15.38
N TRP A 441 16.05 -31.62 15.08
CA TRP A 441 15.65 -30.56 16.01
C TRP A 441 15.11 -31.12 17.33
N LYS A 442 14.18 -32.08 17.26
CA LYS A 442 13.52 -32.64 18.44
C LYS A 442 14.51 -33.39 19.34
N GLU A 443 15.42 -34.15 18.75
CA GLU A 443 16.47 -34.88 19.46
C GLU A 443 17.46 -33.91 20.11
N GLN A 444 18.01 -32.98 19.34
CA GLN A 444 19.02 -32.03 19.80
C GLN A 444 18.46 -31.06 20.83
N ARG A 445 17.22 -30.61 20.68
CA ARG A 445 16.54 -29.80 21.69
C ARG A 445 16.37 -30.56 23.01
N ARG A 446 15.97 -31.84 22.96
CA ARG A 446 15.83 -32.65 24.18
C ARG A 446 17.17 -32.80 24.88
N PHE A 447 18.21 -33.14 24.11
CA PHE A 447 19.57 -33.25 24.61
C PHE A 447 20.03 -31.95 25.25
N VAL A 448 20.00 -30.82 24.52
CA VAL A 448 20.46 -29.51 25.03
C VAL A 448 19.67 -29.07 26.25
N VAL A 449 18.33 -29.19 26.25
CA VAL A 449 17.53 -28.83 27.44
C VAL A 449 17.90 -29.69 28.64
N GLN A 450 18.14 -30.98 28.43
CA GLN A 450 18.57 -31.87 29.51
C GLN A 450 19.98 -31.52 30.00
N SER A 451 20.93 -31.35 29.09
CA SER A 451 22.30 -30.91 29.42
C SER A 451 22.30 -29.58 30.15
N MET A 452 21.47 -28.61 29.75
CA MET A 452 21.34 -27.34 30.45
C MET A 452 20.81 -27.54 31.88
N LYS A 453 19.80 -28.40 32.10
CA LYS A 453 19.31 -28.74 33.45
C LYS A 453 20.37 -29.44 34.30
N ASP A 454 21.19 -30.30 33.69
CA ASP A 454 22.28 -30.99 34.35
C ASP A 454 23.40 -30.02 34.73
N LEU A 455 23.69 -29.05 33.85
CA LEU A 455 24.62 -27.95 34.08
C LEU A 455 24.10 -26.88 35.06
N GLY A 456 22.81 -26.92 35.41
CA GLY A 456 22.24 -26.10 36.49
C GLY A 456 21.17 -25.11 36.07
N LEU A 457 20.61 -25.20 34.86
CA LEU A 457 19.49 -24.36 34.44
C LEU A 457 18.25 -24.65 35.31
N GLY A 458 17.87 -23.66 36.13
CA GLY A 458 16.85 -23.80 37.16
C GLY A 458 17.34 -24.36 38.50
N LYS A 459 18.66 -24.38 38.72
CA LYS A 459 19.32 -24.74 40.00
C LYS A 459 20.22 -23.58 40.46
N THR A 460 20.57 -23.58 41.74
CA THR A 460 21.38 -22.52 42.40
C THR A 460 22.75 -22.30 41.77
N LYS A 461 23.37 -23.32 41.17
CA LYS A 461 24.71 -23.21 40.57
C LYS A 461 24.80 -22.14 39.47
N ILE A 462 23.79 -22.05 38.59
CA ILE A 462 23.79 -21.00 37.55
C ILE A 462 23.49 -19.63 38.16
N GLU A 463 22.73 -19.58 39.27
CA GLU A 463 22.50 -18.33 39.98
C GLU A 463 23.81 -17.75 40.53
N ASP A 464 24.68 -18.61 41.09
CA ASP A 464 26.00 -18.19 41.58
C ASP A 464 26.88 -17.63 40.44
N GLU A 465 26.93 -18.32 39.29
CA GLU A 465 27.68 -17.85 38.11
C GLU A 465 27.14 -16.53 37.55
N VAL A 466 25.82 -16.37 37.50
CA VAL A 466 25.17 -15.12 37.08
C VAL A 466 25.44 -14.00 38.10
N MET A 467 25.37 -14.29 39.39
CA MET A 467 25.65 -13.32 40.46
C MET A 467 27.12 -12.88 40.44
N ASP A 468 28.04 -13.80 40.18
CA ASP A 468 29.45 -13.48 39.98
C ASP A 468 29.65 -12.54 38.79
N GLU A 469 29.02 -12.80 37.64
CA GLU A 469 29.10 -11.89 36.49
C GLU A 469 28.46 -10.53 36.78
N VAL A 470 27.33 -10.48 37.50
CA VAL A 470 26.70 -9.24 37.97
C VAL A 470 27.68 -8.44 38.85
N ASN A 471 28.40 -9.10 39.76
CA ASN A 471 29.41 -8.45 40.60
C ASN A 471 30.55 -7.84 39.76
N HIS A 472 30.98 -8.50 38.69
CA HIS A 472 31.98 -7.96 37.77
C HIS A 472 31.43 -6.78 36.98
N PHE A 473 30.21 -6.88 36.46
CA PHE A 473 29.54 -5.77 35.76
C PHE A 473 29.39 -4.54 36.67
N VAL A 474 29.00 -4.73 37.93
CA VAL A 474 28.91 -3.65 38.93
C VAL A 474 30.28 -3.03 39.20
N LYS A 475 31.36 -3.82 39.27
CA LYS A 475 32.73 -3.27 39.39
C LYS A 475 33.11 -2.40 38.19
N VAL A 476 32.74 -2.81 36.97
CA VAL A 476 32.97 -2.02 35.75
C VAL A 476 32.16 -0.73 35.80
N LEU A 477 30.90 -0.74 36.25
CA LEU A 477 30.13 0.50 36.40
C LEU A 477 30.75 1.43 37.45
N LYS A 478 31.23 0.88 38.57
CA LYS A 478 31.89 1.66 39.63
C LYS A 478 33.21 2.29 39.19
N SER A 479 33.97 1.65 38.30
CA SER A 479 35.25 2.22 37.82
C SER A 479 35.08 3.53 37.04
N HIS A 480 33.89 3.80 36.50
CA HIS A 480 33.59 5.03 35.78
C HIS A 480 33.35 6.25 36.70
N SER A 481 33.36 6.07 38.04
CA SER A 481 33.42 7.16 39.04
C SER A 481 32.41 8.30 38.83
N GLY A 482 31.19 7.97 38.37
CA GLY A 482 30.10 8.94 38.13
C GLY A 482 30.15 9.67 36.79
N GLN A 483 31.10 9.34 35.91
CA GLN A 483 31.12 9.85 34.54
C GLN A 483 30.01 9.21 33.68
N PRO A 484 29.44 9.93 32.69
CA PRO A 484 28.51 9.36 31.72
C PRO A 484 29.14 8.17 30.98
N ILE A 485 28.41 7.05 30.92
CA ILE A 485 28.83 5.79 30.30
C ILE A 485 27.73 5.29 29.35
N ASP A 486 28.13 4.81 28.17
CA ASP A 486 27.26 3.99 27.31
C ASP A 486 27.18 2.57 27.88
N VAL A 487 26.11 2.29 28.61
CA VAL A 487 25.87 1.02 29.32
C VAL A 487 25.82 -0.18 28.36
N LYS A 488 25.51 0.03 27.07
CA LYS A 488 25.47 -1.04 26.08
C LYS A 488 26.85 -1.72 25.94
N LYS A 489 27.92 -0.93 26.00
CA LYS A 489 29.30 -1.40 25.81
C LYS A 489 29.76 -2.42 26.85
N PRO A 490 29.54 -2.23 28.17
CA PRO A 490 29.83 -3.26 29.17
C PRO A 490 28.71 -4.30 29.33
N LEU A 491 27.46 -4.00 28.97
CA LEU A 491 26.34 -4.93 29.17
C LEU A 491 26.38 -6.12 28.21
N SER A 492 26.71 -5.89 26.93
CA SER A 492 26.85 -6.97 25.94
C SER A 492 27.91 -8.01 26.36
N PRO A 493 29.15 -7.62 26.73
CA PRO A 493 30.15 -8.57 27.20
C PRO A 493 29.73 -9.28 28.50
N SER A 494 29.00 -8.60 29.38
CA SER A 494 28.44 -9.22 30.57
C SER A 494 27.46 -10.35 30.25
N MET A 495 26.48 -10.07 29.40
CA MET A 495 25.42 -11.04 29.07
C MET A 495 25.98 -12.28 28.36
N SER A 496 26.86 -12.13 27.37
CA SER A 496 27.43 -13.30 26.70
C SER A 496 28.50 -14.02 27.53
N ASN A 497 29.02 -13.44 28.63
CA ASN A 497 29.91 -14.16 29.54
C ASN A 497 29.18 -15.26 30.32
N ASN A 498 27.90 -15.06 30.67
CA ASN A 498 27.07 -16.13 31.23
C ASN A 498 26.97 -17.32 30.27
N ILE A 499 26.87 -17.05 28.97
CA ILE A 499 26.85 -18.10 27.94
C ILE A 499 28.25 -18.67 27.70
N SER A 500 29.32 -17.86 27.73
CA SER A 500 30.69 -18.34 27.58
C SER A 500 31.13 -19.24 28.73
N ALA A 501 30.72 -18.92 29.96
CA ALA A 501 30.94 -19.78 31.11
C ALA A 501 30.25 -21.14 30.92
N LEU A 502 29.00 -21.13 30.44
CA LEU A 502 28.24 -22.35 30.19
C LEU A 502 28.77 -23.19 29.02
N VAL A 503 29.17 -22.55 27.92
CA VAL A 503 29.53 -23.23 26.66
C VAL A 503 31.02 -23.56 26.59
N PHE A 504 31.88 -22.67 27.08
CA PHE A 504 33.34 -22.81 27.02
C PHE A 504 33.98 -23.12 28.37
N GLY A 505 33.19 -23.17 29.45
CA GLY A 505 33.71 -23.39 30.81
C GLY A 505 34.53 -22.22 31.35
N LYS A 506 34.51 -21.05 30.68
CA LYS A 506 35.33 -19.91 31.06
C LYS A 506 34.67 -18.56 30.74
N ARG A 507 35.01 -17.58 31.57
CA ARG A 507 34.69 -16.17 31.39
C ARG A 507 35.82 -15.49 30.59
N TYR A 508 35.47 -14.45 29.84
CA TYR A 508 36.44 -13.55 29.23
C TYR A 508 36.41 -12.18 29.93
N ASP A 509 37.58 -11.59 30.15
CA ASP A 509 37.65 -10.20 30.59
C ASP A 509 37.13 -9.25 29.51
N TYR A 510 36.62 -8.09 29.93
CA TYR A 510 35.90 -7.18 29.02
C TYR A 510 36.84 -6.51 28.00
N ASP A 511 38.13 -6.45 28.32
CA ASP A 511 39.22 -5.97 27.47
C ASP A 511 39.90 -7.10 26.67
N ASN A 512 39.43 -8.34 26.80
CA ASN A 512 40.00 -9.46 26.07
C ASN A 512 39.83 -9.26 24.55
N PRO A 513 40.93 -9.35 23.75
CA PRO A 513 40.88 -9.09 22.30
C PRO A 513 39.92 -10.00 21.53
N ASP A 514 39.87 -11.29 21.89
CA ASP A 514 38.97 -12.25 21.25
C ASP A 514 37.50 -11.92 21.57
N ARG A 515 37.24 -11.43 22.79
CA ARG A 515 35.91 -11.01 23.19
C ARG A 515 35.45 -9.76 22.45
N GLN A 516 36.31 -8.75 22.37
CA GLN A 516 36.03 -7.54 21.60
C GLN A 516 35.78 -7.86 20.12
N PHE A 517 36.59 -8.74 19.54
CA PHE A 517 36.41 -9.20 18.17
C PHE A 517 35.04 -9.87 17.95
N LEU A 518 34.62 -10.76 18.86
CA LEU A 518 33.32 -11.43 18.76
C LEU A 518 32.15 -10.45 18.90
N ASP A 519 32.18 -9.58 19.91
CA ASP A 519 31.12 -8.62 20.18
C ASP A 519 31.00 -7.56 19.07
N GLU A 520 32.12 -7.07 18.53
CA GLU A 520 32.12 -6.15 17.39
C GLU A 520 31.55 -6.79 16.11
N ASN A 521 31.88 -8.06 15.84
CA ASN A 521 31.34 -8.76 14.67
C ASN A 521 29.85 -9.07 14.82
N LEU A 522 29.41 -9.43 16.03
CA LEU A 522 27.99 -9.59 16.34
C LEU A 522 27.26 -8.26 16.22
N GLU A 523 27.80 -7.16 16.74
CA GLU A 523 27.20 -5.82 16.65
C GLU A 523 27.17 -5.31 15.20
N LYS A 524 28.23 -5.49 14.41
CA LYS A 524 28.23 -5.15 12.97
C LYS A 524 27.17 -5.94 12.21
N ARG A 525 27.01 -7.23 12.49
CA ARG A 525 25.97 -8.07 11.87
C ARG A 525 24.57 -7.70 12.34
N THR A 526 24.39 -7.36 13.61
CA THR A 526 23.09 -6.97 14.17
C THR A 526 22.68 -5.60 13.63
N ASN A 527 23.59 -4.63 13.57
CA ASN A 527 23.34 -3.31 13.01
C ASN A 527 23.18 -3.32 11.48
N SER A 528 23.86 -4.20 10.75
CA SER A 528 23.61 -4.39 9.32
C SER A 528 22.27 -5.08 9.07
N SER A 529 21.87 -6.03 9.93
CA SER A 529 20.55 -6.66 9.89
C SER A 529 19.43 -5.70 10.30
N VAL A 530 19.66 -4.78 11.24
CA VAL A 530 18.73 -3.73 11.66
C VAL A 530 18.68 -2.56 10.68
N ARG A 531 19.67 -2.40 9.80
CA ARG A 531 19.59 -1.50 8.62
C ARG A 531 18.87 -2.15 7.42
N LEU A 532 18.73 -3.48 7.44
CA LEU A 532 18.00 -4.30 6.47
C LEU A 532 16.57 -4.67 6.95
N LEU A 533 16.23 -4.29 8.19
CA LEU A 533 14.88 -4.26 8.75
C LEU A 533 14.41 -2.80 8.78
#